data_AF-A0A7L1NGS9-F1
#
_entry.id   AF-A0A7L1NGS9-F1
#
_cell.length_a   1.000
_cell.length_b   1.000
_cell.length_c   1.000
_cell.angle_alpha   90.00
_cell.angle_beta   90.00
_cell.angle_gamma   90.00
#
_symmetry.space_group_name_H-M   'P 1'
#
loop_
_entity.id
_entity.type
_entity.pdbx_description
1 polymer ?
#
loop_
_entity_poly.entity_id
_entity_poly.type
_entity_poly.pdbx_seq_one_letter_code
_entity_poly.pdbx_strand_id
1 'polypeptide(L)'
;MFALVLPVLLTPGVGELLCTSPDLHLSYTFCDSTAHEFKFHVTPCSTMNRETWEANLTWIPRSDVTFLKILFNVWFEGANVLHWRESVCSGADDEYSVCGRLKGETFTTAFDIKGARIKFPKGDYSIILQGFSDGSETNMMMCLNFTMIVKQDAF
;
A
#
# COMPACT_ATOMS: atom_id res chain seq x y z
N MET A 1 12.42 40.89 2.91
CA MET A 1 11.73 40.02 3.89
C MET A 1 11.81 38.60 3.35
N PHE A 2 12.69 37.77 3.89
CA PHE A 2 12.80 36.37 3.48
C PHE A 2 11.67 35.60 4.15
N ALA A 3 10.70 35.14 3.37
CA ALA A 3 9.71 34.19 3.83
C ALA A 3 10.42 32.85 4.07
N LEU A 4 10.67 32.53 5.34
CA LEU A 4 11.06 31.20 5.77
C LEU A 4 9.86 30.27 5.54
N VAL A 5 9.84 29.60 4.39
CA VAL A 5 8.97 28.45 4.20
C VAL A 5 9.56 27.34 5.05
N LEU A 6 8.96 27.06 6.21
CA LEU A 6 9.29 25.87 6.98
C LEU A 6 9.08 24.66 6.07
N PRO A 7 10.09 23.83 5.78
CA PRO A 7 9.81 22.51 5.27
C PRO A 7 9.08 21.79 6.40
N VAL A 8 7.82 21.42 6.17
CA VAL A 8 7.08 20.54 7.08
C VAL A 8 7.92 19.29 7.20
N LEU A 9 8.56 19.11 8.35
CA LEU A 9 9.27 17.90 8.73
C LEU A 9 8.23 16.77 8.64
N LEU A 10 8.31 15.95 7.60
CA LEU A 10 7.58 14.69 7.53
C LEU A 10 8.14 13.83 8.67
N THR A 11 7.47 13.85 9.81
CA THR A 11 7.85 12.99 10.94
C THR A 11 7.60 11.54 10.53
N PRO A 12 8.57 10.63 10.70
CA PRO A 12 8.32 9.20 10.54
C PRO A 12 7.13 8.79 11.41
N GLY A 13 6.12 8.15 10.82
CA GLY A 13 4.88 7.78 11.50
C GLY A 13 3.69 8.72 11.29
N VAL A 14 3.78 9.75 10.45
CA VAL A 14 2.57 10.45 9.96
C VAL A 14 1.82 9.51 9.04
N GLY A 15 0.66 9.05 9.50
CA GLY A 15 -0.24 8.27 8.68
C GLY A 15 -1.05 9.16 7.76
N GLU A 16 -1.27 8.71 6.54
CA GLU A 16 -2.17 9.37 5.59
C GLU A 16 -3.52 8.65 5.60
N LEU A 17 -4.59 9.44 5.74
CA LEU A 17 -5.94 8.93 5.66
C LEU A 17 -6.28 8.68 4.19
N LEU A 18 -6.54 7.41 3.84
CA LEU A 18 -6.94 7.06 2.49
C LEU A 18 -8.42 7.37 2.29
N CYS A 19 -9.25 6.87 3.20
CA CYS A 19 -10.68 7.12 3.16
C CYS A 19 -11.37 6.78 4.48
N THR A 20 -12.57 7.34 4.68
CA THR A 20 -13.44 6.99 5.80
C THR A 20 -14.90 7.02 5.36
N SER A 21 -15.65 6.02 5.77
CA SER A 21 -17.08 5.86 5.55
C SER A 21 -17.77 5.36 6.83
N PRO A 22 -19.11 5.19 6.84
CA PRO A 22 -19.81 4.63 7.99
C PRO A 22 -19.39 3.19 8.35
N ASP A 23 -18.97 2.41 7.36
CA ASP A 23 -18.62 0.99 7.46
C ASP A 23 -17.10 0.72 7.45
N LEU A 24 -16.29 1.66 6.96
CA LEU A 24 -14.85 1.49 6.79
C LEU A 24 -14.05 2.70 7.30
N HIS A 25 -12.87 2.44 7.83
CA HIS A 25 -11.81 3.42 7.96
C HIS A 25 -10.53 2.80 7.41
N LEU A 26 -9.86 3.51 6.52
CA LEU A 26 -8.64 3.03 5.87
C LEU A 26 -7.59 4.15 5.89
N SER A 27 -6.42 3.83 6.43
CA SER A 27 -5.25 4.71 6.47
C SER A 27 -3.99 3.88 6.27
N TYR A 28 -2.86 4.55 6.07
CA TYR A 28 -1.55 3.88 6.11
C TYR A 28 -0.51 4.75 6.77
N THR A 29 0.52 4.11 7.28
CA THR A 29 1.77 4.73 7.75
C THR A 29 2.94 4.09 7.02
N PHE A 30 4.04 4.83 6.84
CA PHE A 30 5.30 4.23 6.44
C PHE A 30 5.90 3.47 7.63
N CYS A 31 6.25 2.20 7.42
CA CYS A 31 6.91 1.37 8.43
C CYS A 31 8.44 1.35 8.31
N ASP A 32 9.00 2.17 7.43
CA ASP A 32 10.44 2.41 7.34
C ASP A 32 10.81 3.81 7.86
N SER A 33 12.11 4.09 7.90
CA SER A 33 12.65 5.32 8.52
C SER A 33 12.50 6.58 7.67
N THR A 34 11.94 6.48 6.47
CA THR A 34 11.94 7.55 5.47
C THR A 34 10.60 7.63 4.77
N ALA A 35 9.97 8.80 4.72
CA ALA A 35 8.77 8.97 3.89
C ALA A 35 9.13 8.94 2.40
N HIS A 36 8.26 8.35 1.57
CA HIS A 36 8.38 8.41 0.09
C HIS A 36 7.14 9.02 -0.52
N GLU A 37 7.26 9.38 -1.80
CA GLU A 37 6.11 9.76 -2.59
C GLU A 37 5.35 8.50 -2.99
N PHE A 38 4.33 8.20 -2.19
CA PHE A 38 3.35 7.15 -2.40
C PHE A 38 1.98 7.76 -2.14
N LYS A 39 1.08 7.66 -3.11
CA LYS A 39 -0.31 8.09 -3.02
C LYS A 39 -1.16 6.93 -3.47
N PHE A 40 -2.08 6.52 -2.61
CA PHE A 40 -3.02 5.48 -2.90
C PHE A 40 -4.42 6.04 -2.68
N HIS A 41 -5.35 5.71 -3.56
CA HIS A 41 -6.72 6.16 -3.45
C HIS A 41 -7.63 5.01 -3.84
N VAL A 42 -8.70 4.82 -3.07
CA VAL A 42 -9.64 3.72 -3.26
C VAL A 42 -11.05 4.28 -3.36
N THR A 43 -11.75 3.92 -4.42
CA THR A 43 -13.13 4.34 -4.69
C THR A 43 -14.02 3.17 -5.10
N PRO A 44 -15.22 3.02 -4.51
CA PRO A 44 -15.74 3.76 -3.35
C PRO A 44 -15.09 3.28 -2.04
N CYS A 45 -15.07 4.15 -1.03
CA CYS A 45 -14.67 3.75 0.32
C CYS A 45 -15.84 3.05 1.04
N SER A 46 -16.00 1.74 0.84
CA SER A 46 -17.02 0.93 1.53
C SER A 46 -16.76 -0.56 1.36
N THR A 47 -16.89 -1.34 2.44
CA THR A 47 -16.82 -2.82 2.45
C THR A 47 -18.16 -3.47 2.15
N MET A 48 -19.26 -2.73 2.22
CA MET A 48 -20.60 -3.26 1.98
C MET A 48 -21.03 -3.17 0.51
N ASN A 49 -21.75 -4.20 0.04
CA ASN A 49 -22.51 -4.20 -1.21
C ASN A 49 -21.71 -3.85 -2.49
N ARG A 50 -20.41 -4.15 -2.54
CA ARG A 50 -19.58 -3.90 -3.72
C ARG A 50 -18.69 -5.07 -4.08
N GLU A 51 -18.72 -5.42 -5.36
CA GLU A 51 -17.92 -6.50 -5.92
C GLU A 51 -16.51 -6.03 -6.34
N THR A 52 -16.35 -4.73 -6.61
CA THR A 52 -15.13 -4.13 -7.15
C THR A 52 -14.85 -2.77 -6.51
N TRP A 53 -13.61 -2.54 -6.09
CA TRP A 53 -13.07 -1.23 -5.73
C TRP A 53 -12.06 -0.80 -6.79
N GLU A 54 -12.14 0.44 -7.24
CA GLU A 54 -11.12 1.03 -8.10
C GLU A 54 -10.00 1.60 -7.23
N ALA A 55 -8.77 1.20 -7.50
CA ALA A 55 -7.59 1.68 -6.81
C ALA A 55 -6.70 2.47 -7.78
N ASN A 56 -6.34 3.68 -7.38
CA ASN A 56 -5.39 4.53 -8.08
C ASN A 56 -4.12 4.64 -7.25
N LEU A 57 -2.99 4.26 -7.84
CA LEU A 57 -1.68 4.26 -7.22
C LEU A 57 -0.77 5.23 -7.97
N THR A 58 -0.12 6.12 -7.24
CA THR A 58 1.04 6.88 -7.70
C THR A 58 2.21 6.63 -6.76
N TRP A 59 3.36 6.27 -7.31
CA TRP A 59 4.54 5.92 -6.56
C TRP A 59 5.80 6.42 -7.28
N ILE A 60 6.76 6.95 -6.53
CA ILE A 60 8.11 7.24 -7.02
C ILE A 60 9.09 6.28 -6.34
N PRO A 61 9.70 5.34 -7.07
CA PRO A 61 10.60 4.34 -6.50
C PRO A 61 11.93 4.98 -6.10
N ARG A 62 12.48 4.50 -4.99
CA ARG A 62 13.77 4.95 -4.44
C ARG A 62 15.00 4.26 -5.04
N SER A 63 14.77 3.17 -5.76
CA SER A 63 15.75 2.32 -6.39
C SER A 63 15.19 1.89 -7.74
N ASP A 64 16.06 1.46 -8.64
CA ASP A 64 15.61 0.90 -9.91
C ASP A 64 14.78 -0.36 -9.65
N VAL A 65 13.65 -0.48 -10.34
CA VAL A 65 12.67 -1.56 -10.17
C VAL A 65 12.99 -2.70 -11.15
N THR A 66 14.25 -3.12 -11.19
CA THR A 66 14.68 -4.27 -11.99
C THR A 66 14.15 -5.57 -11.37
N PHE A 67 14.21 -5.66 -10.04
CA PHE A 67 13.62 -6.74 -9.26
C PHE A 67 12.64 -6.13 -8.27
N LEU A 68 11.49 -6.76 -8.11
CA LEU A 68 10.47 -6.33 -7.15
C LEU A 68 9.81 -7.56 -6.58
N LYS A 69 10.15 -7.88 -5.34
CA LYS A 69 9.44 -8.87 -4.55
C LYS A 69 8.53 -8.16 -3.56
N ILE A 70 7.27 -8.57 -3.52
CA ILE A 70 6.27 -8.04 -2.60
C ILE A 70 5.97 -9.09 -1.53
N LEU A 71 6.01 -8.66 -0.26
CA LEU A 71 5.50 -9.40 0.88
C LEU A 71 4.27 -8.67 1.42
N PHE A 72 3.18 -9.40 1.56
CA PHE A 72 1.90 -8.90 2.03
C PHE A 72 1.46 -9.73 3.25
N ASN A 73 1.46 -9.09 4.42
CA ASN A 73 1.02 -9.70 5.67
C ASN A 73 -0.28 -9.07 6.14
N VAL A 74 -1.28 -9.88 6.47
CA VAL A 74 -2.54 -9.39 7.04
C VAL A 74 -2.67 -9.93 8.46
N TRP A 75 -2.87 -9.02 9.39
CA TRP A 75 -3.19 -9.28 10.78
C TRP A 75 -4.64 -8.89 11.03
N PHE A 76 -5.42 -9.79 11.62
CA PHE A 76 -6.78 -9.54 12.06
C PHE A 76 -6.85 -9.75 13.57
N GLU A 77 -7.27 -8.73 14.32
CA GLU A 77 -7.36 -8.78 15.79
C GLU A 77 -6.05 -9.27 16.45
N GLY A 78 -4.90 -8.87 15.89
CA GLY A 78 -3.57 -9.23 16.37
C GLY A 78 -3.08 -10.64 15.99
N ALA A 79 -3.87 -11.43 15.25
CA ALA A 79 -3.44 -12.71 14.70
C ALA A 79 -3.08 -12.59 13.21
N ASN A 80 -1.93 -13.15 12.80
CA ASN A 80 -1.56 -13.21 11.38
C ASN A 80 -2.49 -14.21 10.65
N VAL A 81 -3.29 -13.71 9.72
CA VAL A 81 -4.28 -14.50 8.96
C VAL A 81 -3.87 -14.73 7.52
N LEU A 82 -2.93 -13.96 6.99
CA LEU A 82 -2.41 -14.13 5.63
C LEU A 82 -0.94 -13.70 5.57
N HIS A 83 -0.11 -14.60 5.05
CA HIS A 83 1.25 -14.29 4.61
C HIS A 83 1.34 -14.64 3.13
N TRP A 84 1.47 -13.64 2.28
CA TRP A 84 1.60 -13.81 0.84
C TRP A 84 2.89 -13.18 0.34
N ARG A 85 3.53 -13.85 -0.62
CA ARG A 85 4.81 -13.45 -1.20
C ARG A 85 4.74 -13.65 -2.69
N GLU A 86 5.14 -12.64 -3.45
CA GLU A 86 5.08 -12.65 -4.91
C GLU A 86 6.28 -11.94 -5.51
N SER A 87 6.77 -12.47 -6.63
CA SER A 87 7.81 -11.82 -7.44
C SER A 87 7.12 -11.07 -8.58
N VAL A 88 6.99 -9.75 -8.45
CA VAL A 88 6.35 -8.90 -9.46
C VAL A 88 7.29 -8.59 -10.61
N CYS A 89 8.56 -8.32 -10.31
CA CYS A 89 9.61 -8.14 -11.31
C CYS A 89 10.74 -9.13 -11.06
N SER A 90 11.02 -9.94 -12.05
CA SER A 90 12.04 -10.97 -12.10
C SER A 90 13.33 -10.52 -12.80
N GLY A 91 13.32 -9.34 -13.43
CA GLY A 91 14.48 -8.74 -14.08
C GLY A 91 14.64 -9.11 -15.56
N ALA A 92 13.81 -10.02 -16.08
CA ALA A 92 13.76 -10.38 -17.49
C ALA A 92 12.34 -10.79 -17.89
N ASP A 93 11.88 -10.33 -19.07
CA ASP A 93 10.56 -10.66 -19.64
C ASP A 93 9.37 -10.41 -18.68
N ASP A 94 9.44 -9.32 -17.91
CA ASP A 94 8.44 -8.99 -16.90
C ASP A 94 7.11 -8.50 -17.49
N GLU A 95 6.00 -8.89 -16.87
CA GLU A 95 4.64 -8.58 -17.34
C GLU A 95 4.16 -7.17 -16.96
N TYR A 96 4.62 -6.65 -15.80
CA TYR A 96 4.10 -5.41 -15.23
C TYR A 96 4.91 -4.19 -15.68
N SER A 97 4.24 -3.12 -16.08
CA SER A 97 4.86 -1.86 -16.53
C SER A 97 5.62 -1.08 -15.45
N VAL A 98 5.56 -1.55 -14.20
CA VAL A 98 6.37 -1.03 -13.09
C VAL A 98 7.80 -1.56 -13.14
N CYS A 99 8.01 -2.72 -13.78
CA CYS A 99 9.32 -3.34 -13.92
C CYS A 99 10.19 -2.56 -14.91
N GLY A 100 11.48 -2.43 -14.58
CA GLY A 100 12.44 -1.65 -15.36
C GLY A 100 12.35 -0.13 -15.17
N ARG A 101 11.42 0.37 -14.34
CA ARG A 101 11.36 1.78 -13.96
C ARG A 101 12.62 2.19 -13.19
N LEU A 102 13.15 3.36 -13.50
CA LEU A 102 14.34 3.88 -12.85
C LEU A 102 13.98 4.63 -11.56
N LYS A 103 14.95 4.71 -10.65
CA LYS A 103 14.86 5.54 -9.46
C LYS A 103 14.41 6.96 -9.80
N GLY A 104 13.38 7.45 -9.11
CA GLY A 104 12.86 8.80 -9.28
C GLY A 104 11.81 8.94 -10.39
N GLU A 105 11.54 7.91 -11.19
CA GLU A 105 10.47 7.97 -12.19
C GLU A 105 9.08 7.84 -11.55
N THR A 106 8.14 8.68 -11.96
CA THR A 106 6.76 8.56 -11.48
C THR A 106 6.06 7.38 -12.13
N PHE A 107 5.58 6.46 -11.30
CA PHE A 107 4.70 5.37 -11.70
C PHE A 107 3.27 5.66 -11.25
N THR A 108 2.34 5.75 -12.20
CA THR A 108 0.91 5.91 -11.93
C THR A 108 0.13 4.81 -12.63
N THR A 109 -0.76 4.14 -11.89
CA THR A 109 -1.60 3.08 -12.42
C THR A 109 -2.97 3.07 -11.73
N ALA A 110 -3.98 2.58 -12.44
CA ALA A 110 -5.32 2.34 -11.93
C ALA A 110 -5.66 0.85 -12.12
N PHE A 111 -6.21 0.21 -11.09
CA PHE A 111 -6.60 -1.19 -11.16
C PHE A 111 -7.83 -1.49 -10.30
N ASP A 112 -8.59 -2.49 -10.74
CA ASP A 112 -9.78 -2.96 -10.03
C ASP A 112 -9.42 -4.05 -9.03
N ILE A 113 -9.70 -3.78 -7.75
CA ILE A 113 -9.65 -4.75 -6.66
C ILE A 113 -11.00 -5.45 -6.59
N LYS A 114 -11.07 -6.70 -7.07
CA LYS A 114 -12.29 -7.51 -7.03
C LYS A 114 -12.46 -8.15 -5.63
N GLY A 115 -13.23 -7.48 -4.77
CA GLY A 115 -13.55 -7.92 -3.41
C GLY A 115 -14.67 -8.96 -3.30
N ALA A 116 -15.36 -9.28 -4.40
CA ALA A 116 -16.59 -10.11 -4.42
C ALA A 116 -16.51 -11.49 -3.74
N ARG A 117 -15.31 -12.01 -3.43
CA ARG A 117 -15.11 -13.31 -2.74
C ARG A 117 -14.69 -13.19 -1.28
N ILE A 118 -14.36 -12.00 -0.79
CA ILE A 118 -13.79 -11.79 0.54
C ILE A 118 -14.79 -11.03 1.40
N LYS A 119 -15.46 -11.75 2.31
CA LYS A 119 -16.19 -11.10 3.39
C LYS A 119 -15.16 -10.65 4.42
N PHE A 120 -15.18 -9.36 4.76
CA PHE A 120 -14.36 -8.83 5.85
C PHE A 120 -15.21 -8.82 7.13
N PRO A 121 -14.94 -9.71 8.12
CA PRO A 121 -15.50 -9.57 9.46
C PRO A 121 -15.27 -8.17 10.03
N LYS A 122 -16.19 -7.70 10.88
CA LYS A 122 -15.94 -6.52 11.69
C LYS A 122 -14.70 -6.72 12.54
N GLY A 123 -13.89 -5.68 12.64
CA GLY A 123 -12.70 -5.67 13.49
C GLY A 123 -11.56 -4.86 12.91
N ASP A 124 -10.42 -4.98 13.58
CA ASP A 124 -9.20 -4.26 13.28
C ASP A 124 -8.24 -5.11 12.44
N TYR A 125 -7.82 -4.54 11.32
CA TYR A 125 -6.86 -5.15 10.41
C TYR A 125 -5.60 -4.27 10.31
N SER A 126 -4.45 -4.91 10.43
CA SER A 126 -3.16 -4.32 10.08
C SER A 126 -2.58 -5.08 8.89
N ILE A 127 -2.31 -4.37 7.82
CA ILE A 127 -1.85 -4.93 6.56
C ILE A 127 -0.47 -4.35 6.27
N ILE A 128 0.56 -5.18 6.35
CA ILE A 128 1.94 -4.77 6.13
C ILE A 128 2.34 -5.19 4.72
N LEU A 129 2.60 -4.20 3.87
CA LEU A 129 3.10 -4.33 2.51
C LEU A 129 4.58 -3.93 2.48
N GLN A 130 5.44 -4.87 2.12
CA GLN A 130 6.87 -4.64 1.96
C GLN A 130 7.29 -4.95 0.53
N GLY A 131 8.09 -4.08 -0.07
CA GLY A 131 8.68 -4.31 -1.38
C GLY A 131 10.19 -4.29 -1.31
N PHE A 132 10.82 -5.26 -1.98
CA PHE A 132 12.27 -5.47 -1.97
C PHE A 132 12.83 -5.43 -3.38
N SER A 133 13.96 -4.74 -3.55
CA SER A 133 14.67 -4.63 -4.84
C SER A 133 15.61 -5.78 -5.13
N ASP A 134 15.49 -6.88 -4.37
CA ASP A 134 16.32 -8.06 -4.49
C ASP A 134 15.54 -9.33 -4.17
N GLY A 135 16.12 -10.48 -4.55
CA GLY A 135 15.58 -11.79 -4.22
C GLY A 135 15.76 -12.18 -2.74
N SER A 136 16.72 -11.58 -2.05
CA SER A 136 17.10 -11.90 -0.66
C SER A 136 16.29 -11.18 0.42
N GLU A 137 15.36 -10.29 0.04
CA GLU A 137 14.52 -9.52 0.98
C GLU A 137 15.36 -8.65 1.93
N THR A 138 16.55 -8.24 1.47
CA THR A 138 17.50 -7.44 2.25
C THR A 138 17.44 -5.97 1.90
N ASN A 139 17.13 -5.64 0.65
CA ASN A 139 17.06 -4.27 0.16
C ASN A 139 15.60 -3.82 0.07
N MET A 140 15.04 -3.40 1.21
CA MET A 140 13.68 -2.89 1.29
C MET A 140 13.57 -1.52 0.60
N MET A 141 12.74 -1.44 -0.44
CA MET A 141 12.50 -0.20 -1.18
C MET A 141 11.23 0.53 -0.73
N MET A 142 10.23 -0.21 -0.20
CA MET A 142 8.97 0.33 0.33
C MET A 142 8.52 -0.49 1.55
N CYS A 143 7.91 0.19 2.52
CA CYS A 143 7.24 -0.42 3.67
C CYS A 143 6.01 0.41 4.03
N LEU A 144 4.84 -0.19 3.92
CA LEU A 144 3.57 0.43 4.24
C LEU A 144 2.81 -0.44 5.24
N ASN A 145 2.33 0.17 6.30
CA ASN A 145 1.42 -0.44 7.26
C ASN A 145 0.05 0.23 7.11
N PHE A 146 -0.87 -0.46 6.43
CA PHE A 146 -2.25 -0.02 6.31
C PHE A 146 -3.03 -0.45 7.55
N THR A 147 -3.79 0.49 8.09
CA THR A 147 -4.77 0.25 9.15
C THR A 147 -6.14 0.27 8.50
N MET A 148 -6.85 -0.86 8.56
CA MET A 148 -8.22 -0.98 8.09
C MET A 148 -9.13 -1.36 9.26
N ILE A 149 -10.12 -0.52 9.55
CA ILE A 149 -11.12 -0.80 10.58
C ILE A 149 -12.45 -1.01 9.89
N VAL A 150 -12.96 -2.24 9.98
CA VAL A 150 -14.29 -2.60 9.49
C VAL A 150 -15.25 -2.39 10.64
N LYS A 151 -16.17 -1.42 10.49
CA LYS A 151 -17.05 -0.95 11.58
C LYS A 151 -18.32 -1.77 11.72
N GLN A 152 -18.71 -2.48 10.67
CA GLN A 152 -19.96 -3.25 10.59
C GLN A 152 -19.68 -4.61 9.94
N ASP A 153 -20.32 -5.66 10.44
CA ASP A 153 -20.29 -6.98 9.81
C ASP A 153 -21.08 -6.94 8.50
N ALA A 154 -20.78 -7.87 7.58
CA ALA A 154 -21.43 -7.96 6.27
C ALA A 154 -22.94 -8.34 6.31
N PHE A 155 -23.65 -8.13 7.42
CA PHE A 155 -25.04 -8.53 7.65
C PHE A 155 -25.85 -7.43 8.35
#